data_AF-X1W1Q8-F1
#
_entry.id   AF-X1W1Q8-F1
#
_cell.length_a   1.000
_cell.length_b   1.000
_cell.length_c   1.000
_cell.angle_alpha   90.00
_cell.angle_beta   90.00
_cell.angle_gamma   90.00
#
_symmetry.space_group_name_H-M   'P 1'
#
loop_
_entity.id
_entity.type
_entity.pdbx_description
1 polymer ?
#
loop_
_entity_poly.entity_id
_entity_poly.type
_entity_poly.pdbx_seq_one_letter_code
_entity_poly.pdbx_strand_id
1 'polypeptide(L)'
;KKFKKLKPEKEQPKSGFKAKPYAEMVFRDFYFKADEFGRFYIYDAINGVYRERADVYLRHYLRRKYLSDEDSSKHKISEIVAYIKDWTLTDIDKIEELTPPLNLISFANCIYDIDTGKQIEYSPEYFFTTKMRVKYNPDCGGCPTIDRIFHELVKEEDVITLYEIAAYSFHR
;
A
#
# COMPACT_ATOMS: atom_id res chain seq x y z
N LYS A 1 50.16 -50.83 -10.27
CA LYS A 1 49.96 -49.87 -9.15
C LYS A 1 50.40 -48.50 -9.66
N LYS A 2 49.58 -47.46 -9.86
CA LYS A 2 48.42 -46.98 -9.11
C LYS A 2 47.51 -46.10 -10.00
N PHE A 3 46.22 -46.45 -10.00
CA PHE A 3 45.01 -45.60 -9.98
C PHE A 3 44.96 -44.30 -10.79
N LYS A 4 44.22 -44.36 -11.92
CA LYS A 4 43.38 -43.25 -12.41
C LYS A 4 42.47 -42.80 -11.25
N LYS A 5 42.66 -41.57 -10.75
CA LYS A 5 41.65 -40.94 -9.89
C LYS A 5 40.45 -40.63 -10.77
N LEU A 6 39.35 -41.34 -10.50
CA LEU A 6 38.00 -40.96 -10.92
C LEU A 6 37.81 -39.47 -10.58
N LYS A 7 37.38 -38.69 -11.58
CA LYS A 7 36.87 -37.33 -11.34
C LYS A 7 35.75 -37.47 -10.30
N PRO A 8 35.71 -36.65 -9.24
CA PRO A 8 34.53 -36.64 -8.38
C PRO A 8 33.33 -36.34 -9.28
N GLU A 9 32.36 -37.26 -9.28
CA GLU A 9 31.01 -36.98 -9.77
C GLU A 9 30.59 -35.63 -9.21
N LYS A 10 30.10 -34.76 -10.09
CA LYS A 10 29.50 -33.50 -9.67
C LYS A 10 28.36 -33.87 -8.72
N GLU A 11 28.59 -33.68 -7.42
CA GLU A 11 27.55 -33.76 -6.40
C GLU A 11 26.36 -32.94 -6.91
N GLN A 12 25.19 -33.59 -6.99
CA GLN A 12 23.94 -32.90 -7.30
C GLN A 12 23.79 -31.74 -6.31
N PRO A 13 23.39 -30.53 -6.75
CA PRO A 13 23.31 -29.39 -5.85
C PRO A 13 22.35 -29.72 -4.70
N LYS A 14 22.88 -29.66 -3.46
CA LYS A 14 22.09 -29.78 -2.23
C LYS A 14 20.90 -28.85 -2.35
N SER A 15 19.69 -29.41 -2.25
CA SER A 15 18.41 -28.71 -2.38
C SER A 15 18.36 -27.47 -1.47
N GLY A 16 18.75 -26.32 -2.01
CA GLY A 16 18.65 -25.02 -1.33
C GLY A 16 17.19 -24.67 -1.04
N PHE A 17 16.98 -23.87 0.00
CA PHE A 17 15.65 -23.31 0.30
C PHE A 17 15.12 -22.55 -0.92
N LYS A 18 13.81 -22.64 -1.18
CA LYS A 18 13.16 -21.97 -2.31
C LYS A 18 12.14 -20.97 -1.77
N ALA A 19 12.43 -19.68 -1.92
CA ALA A 19 11.54 -18.60 -1.47
C ALA A 19 10.23 -18.51 -2.28
N LYS A 20 10.27 -18.83 -3.57
CA LYS A 20 9.18 -18.62 -4.53
C LYS A 20 7.81 -19.21 -4.11
N PRO A 21 7.68 -20.48 -3.66
CA PRO A 21 6.38 -21.03 -3.27
C PRO A 21 5.73 -20.27 -2.10
N TYR A 22 6.52 -19.80 -1.14
CA TYR A 22 6.02 -19.00 -0.03
C TYR A 22 5.60 -17.61 -0.49
N ALA A 23 6.37 -16.99 -1.39
CA ALA A 23 6.00 -15.71 -1.99
C ALA A 23 4.67 -15.80 -2.76
N GLU A 24 4.48 -16.84 -3.57
CA GLU A 24 3.22 -17.08 -4.29
C GLU A 24 2.01 -17.21 -3.37
N MET A 25 2.18 -17.81 -2.18
CA MET A 25 1.11 -17.85 -1.17
C MET A 25 0.82 -16.46 -0.60
N VAL A 26 1.86 -15.68 -0.31
CA VAL A 26 1.70 -14.31 0.21
C VAL A 26 1.01 -13.41 -0.81
N PHE A 27 1.33 -13.52 -2.10
CA PHE A 27 0.69 -12.74 -3.17
C PHE A 27 -0.80 -13.07 -3.38
N ARG A 28 -1.29 -14.22 -2.89
CA ARG A 28 -2.73 -14.53 -2.92
C ARG A 28 -3.50 -13.81 -1.82
N ASP A 29 -2.84 -13.56 -0.69
CA ASP A 29 -3.47 -13.02 0.51
C ASP A 29 -3.31 -11.49 0.60
N PHE A 30 -2.31 -10.91 -0.08
CA PHE A 30 -1.92 -9.51 0.10
C PHE A 30 -1.56 -8.80 -1.20
N TYR A 31 -1.79 -7.49 -1.19
CA TYR A 31 -1.40 -6.59 -2.26
C TYR A 31 -0.24 -5.71 -1.80
N PHE A 32 0.77 -5.58 -2.66
CA PHE A 32 1.96 -4.79 -2.39
C PHE A 32 2.18 -3.73 -3.45
N LYS A 33 2.81 -2.62 -3.06
CA LYS A 33 3.32 -1.59 -3.95
C LYS A 33 4.72 -1.18 -3.47
N ALA A 34 5.54 -0.68 -4.38
CA ALA A 34 6.84 -0.11 -4.07
C ALA A 34 7.05 1.18 -4.85
N ASP A 35 7.76 2.14 -4.29
CA ASP A 35 8.11 3.38 -4.97
C ASP A 35 9.56 3.34 -5.51
N GLU A 36 9.92 4.38 -6.26
CA GLU A 36 11.27 4.58 -6.81
C GLU A 36 12.37 4.65 -5.75
N PHE A 37 12.04 5.02 -4.51
CA PHE A 37 12.97 5.08 -3.38
C PHE A 37 13.13 3.72 -2.68
N GLY A 38 12.47 2.68 -3.17
CA GLY A 38 12.50 1.34 -2.61
C GLY A 38 11.72 1.21 -1.31
N ARG A 39 10.80 2.13 -1.01
CA ARG A 39 9.81 1.95 0.07
C ARG A 39 8.84 0.85 -0.34
N PHE A 40 8.40 0.08 0.65
CA PHE A 40 7.64 -1.13 0.42
C PHE A 40 6.36 -1.10 1.25
N TYR A 41 5.24 -1.16 0.54
CA TYR A 41 3.91 -0.94 1.06
C TYR A 41 3.06 -2.21 1.00
N ILE A 42 2.18 -2.40 1.98
CA ILE A 42 1.19 -3.47 2.03
C ILE A 42 -0.20 -2.86 2.19
N TYR A 43 -1.18 -3.36 1.44
CA TYR A 43 -2.55 -2.89 1.55
C TYR A 43 -3.23 -3.43 2.81
N ASP A 44 -3.79 -2.54 3.61
CA ASP A 44 -4.59 -2.84 4.80
C ASP A 44 -6.07 -2.78 4.41
N ALA A 45 -6.63 -3.95 4.07
CA ALA A 45 -8.02 -4.06 3.61
C ALA A 45 -9.07 -3.62 4.65
N ILE A 46 -8.73 -3.62 5.94
CA ILE A 46 -9.64 -3.13 6.99
C ILE A 46 -9.73 -1.61 6.94
N ASN A 47 -8.59 -0.95 6.74
CA ASN A 47 -8.53 0.51 6.74
C ASN A 47 -8.66 1.14 5.34
N GLY A 48 -8.51 0.35 4.28
CA GLY A 48 -8.56 0.80 2.89
C GLY A 48 -7.32 1.57 2.43
N VAL A 49 -6.18 1.43 3.12
CA VAL A 49 -4.97 2.23 2.87
C VAL A 49 -3.72 1.36 2.82
N TYR A 50 -2.69 1.84 2.16
CA TYR A 50 -1.37 1.26 2.18
C TYR A 50 -0.60 1.63 3.44
N ARG A 51 0.08 0.65 4.03
CA ARG A 51 0.98 0.81 5.18
C ARG A 51 2.42 0.61 4.74
N GLU A 52 3.29 1.52 5.16
CA GLU A 52 4.73 1.39 4.98
C GLU A 52 5.31 0.23 5.79
N ARG A 53 6.56 -0.15 5.44
CA ARG A 53 7.32 -1.19 6.13
C ARG A 53 6.65 -2.56 6.06
N ALA A 54 6.14 -2.90 4.88
CA ALA A 54 5.56 -4.21 4.59
C ALA A 54 6.52 -5.36 4.92
N ASP A 55 7.83 -5.14 4.81
CA ASP A 55 8.86 -6.11 5.19
C ASP A 55 8.79 -6.51 6.67
N VAL A 56 8.50 -5.56 7.58
CA VAL A 56 8.35 -5.83 9.01
C VAL A 56 7.10 -6.67 9.26
N TYR A 57 5.98 -6.26 8.66
CA TYR A 57 4.72 -7.00 8.77
C TYR A 57 4.86 -8.44 8.25
N LEU A 58 5.46 -8.61 7.08
CA LEU A 58 5.67 -9.92 6.46
C LEU A 58 6.55 -10.82 7.31
N ARG A 59 7.64 -10.31 7.90
CA ARG A 59 8.47 -11.10 8.81
C ARG A 59 7.65 -11.66 9.97
N HIS A 60 6.78 -10.84 10.58
CA HIS A 60 5.92 -11.29 11.68
C HIS A 60 4.87 -12.30 11.21
N TYR A 61 4.22 -12.03 10.07
CA TYR A 61 3.23 -12.91 9.47
C TYR A 61 3.81 -14.29 9.12
N LEU A 62 4.95 -14.32 8.43
CA LEU A 62 5.62 -15.56 8.01
C LEU A 62 6.09 -16.41 9.19
N ARG A 63 6.61 -15.79 10.27
CA ARG A 63 6.96 -16.49 11.52
C ARG A 63 5.74 -17.17 12.13
N ARG A 64 4.60 -16.48 12.21
CA ARG A 64 3.41 -17.02 12.86
C ARG A 64 2.72 -18.11 12.05
N LYS A 65 2.66 -17.95 10.72
CA LYS A 65 1.82 -18.79 9.87
C LYS A 65 2.54 -19.97 9.24
N TYR A 66 3.85 -19.87 8.95
CA TYR A 66 4.51 -20.83 8.05
C TYR A 66 5.84 -21.41 8.54
N LEU A 67 6.51 -20.81 9.53
CA LEU A 67 7.85 -21.24 9.95
C LEU A 67 7.93 -21.31 11.48
N SER A 68 8.07 -22.53 12.01
CA SER A 68 8.29 -22.79 13.45
C SER A 68 9.65 -22.28 13.94
N ASP A 69 9.79 -22.15 15.27
CA ASP A 69 10.85 -21.44 16.00
C ASP A 69 12.30 -21.94 15.82
N GLU A 70 12.54 -23.06 15.12
CA GLU A 70 13.91 -23.54 14.94
C GLU A 70 14.72 -22.63 14.02
N ASP A 71 15.84 -22.13 14.56
CA ASP A 71 16.81 -21.09 14.14
C ASP A 71 17.20 -20.98 12.65
N SER A 72 16.73 -21.89 11.80
CA SER A 72 16.78 -21.77 10.33
C SER A 72 15.74 -20.79 9.74
N SER A 73 14.79 -20.28 10.53
CA SER A 73 13.67 -19.47 10.03
C SER A 73 14.05 -18.04 9.60
N LYS A 74 15.03 -17.39 10.25
CA LYS A 74 15.35 -15.97 9.97
C LYS A 74 15.91 -15.75 8.57
N HIS A 75 16.87 -16.58 8.15
CA HIS A 75 17.46 -16.49 6.82
C HIS A 75 16.42 -16.78 5.73
N LYS A 76 15.64 -17.85 5.91
CA LYS A 76 14.55 -18.22 5.00
C LYS A 76 13.50 -17.10 4.86
N ILE A 77 13.06 -16.52 5.96
CA ILE A 77 12.12 -15.37 5.95
C ILE A 77 12.73 -14.18 5.23
N SER A 78 13.99 -13.88 5.51
CA SER A 78 14.65 -12.73 4.87
C SER A 78 14.74 -12.96 3.36
N GLU A 79 15.01 -14.18 2.92
CA GLU A 79 15.00 -14.56 1.50
C GLU A 79 13.60 -14.45 0.88
N ILE A 80 12.54 -14.89 1.57
CA ILE A 80 11.15 -14.72 1.10
C ILE A 80 10.79 -13.24 0.98
N VAL A 81 11.06 -12.44 2.01
CA VAL A 81 10.72 -11.02 2.03
C VAL A 81 11.50 -10.25 0.97
N ALA A 82 12.79 -10.55 0.80
CA ALA A 82 13.60 -10.00 -0.28
C ALA A 82 13.02 -10.37 -1.65
N TYR A 83 12.69 -11.65 -1.87
CA TYR A 83 12.08 -12.10 -3.12
C TYR A 83 10.76 -11.37 -3.44
N ILE A 84 9.87 -11.20 -2.46
CA ILE A 84 8.60 -10.48 -2.63
C ILE A 84 8.87 -9.01 -2.97
N LYS A 85 9.76 -8.36 -2.22
CA LYS A 85 10.10 -6.95 -2.43
C LYS A 85 10.72 -6.74 -3.81
N ASP A 86 11.69 -7.56 -4.19
CA ASP A 86 12.38 -7.51 -5.48
C ASP A 86 11.40 -7.77 -6.62
N TRP A 87 10.48 -8.74 -6.47
CA TRP A 87 9.43 -8.98 -7.46
C TRP A 87 8.49 -7.77 -7.60
N THR A 88 8.12 -7.13 -6.48
CA THR A 88 7.29 -5.92 -6.47
C THR A 88 8.01 -4.74 -7.13
N LEU A 89 9.34 -4.65 -6.99
CA LEU A 89 10.18 -3.63 -7.62
C LEU A 89 10.49 -3.93 -9.09
N THR A 90 10.47 -5.19 -9.53
CA THR A 90 10.80 -5.59 -10.90
C THR A 90 9.66 -5.30 -11.89
N ASP A 91 8.45 -5.06 -11.38
CA ASP A 91 7.34 -4.50 -12.17
C ASP A 91 7.60 -2.99 -12.41
N ILE A 92 8.74 -2.68 -13.03
CA ILE A 92 9.29 -1.32 -13.28
C ILE A 92 8.30 -0.46 -14.07
N ASP A 93 7.52 -1.07 -14.96
CA ASP A 93 6.47 -0.40 -15.72
C ASP A 93 5.30 0.09 -14.83
N LYS A 94 5.26 -0.34 -13.55
CA LYS A 94 4.33 0.12 -12.50
C LYS A 94 5.01 0.84 -11.34
N ILE A 95 6.31 1.16 -11.45
CA ILE A 95 6.91 2.23 -10.65
C ILE A 95 6.39 3.55 -11.22
N GLU A 96 5.07 3.72 -11.12
CA GLU A 96 4.44 5.01 -11.24
C GLU A 96 4.81 5.80 -9.99
N GLU A 97 4.91 7.12 -10.10
CA GLU A 97 4.86 7.96 -8.92
C GLU A 97 3.64 7.50 -8.11
N LEU A 98 3.88 6.91 -6.94
CA LEU A 98 2.82 6.46 -6.03
C LEU A 98 2.17 7.69 -5.40
N THR A 99 1.56 8.49 -6.25
CA THR A 99 0.89 9.73 -5.95
C THR A 99 -0.60 9.44 -6.04
N PRO A 100 -1.36 9.66 -4.95
CA PRO A 100 -2.80 9.55 -5.03
C PRO A 100 -3.32 10.47 -6.14
N PRO A 101 -4.27 10.02 -6.99
CA PRO A 101 -4.81 10.87 -8.03
C PRO A 101 -5.43 12.14 -7.45
N LEU A 102 -5.13 13.30 -8.05
CA LEU A 102 -5.53 14.62 -7.53
C LEU A 102 -7.06 14.80 -7.47
N ASN A 103 -7.78 14.18 -8.39
CA ASN A 103 -9.25 14.21 -8.43
C ASN A 103 -9.90 13.32 -7.36
N LEU A 104 -9.14 12.51 -6.61
CA LEU A 104 -9.67 11.56 -5.64
C LEU A 104 -9.40 12.00 -4.19
N ILE A 105 -10.49 12.19 -3.44
CA ILE A 105 -10.45 12.57 -2.04
C ILE A 105 -10.74 11.35 -1.16
N SER A 106 -9.82 11.03 -0.23
CA SER A 106 -9.94 9.88 0.68
C SER A 106 -10.70 10.23 1.97
N PHE A 107 -12.01 10.00 2.03
CA PHE A 107 -12.83 10.13 3.25
C PHE A 107 -12.80 8.86 4.12
N ALA A 108 -13.30 8.94 5.36
CA ALA A 108 -13.24 7.81 6.28
C ALA A 108 -13.97 6.55 5.76
N ASN A 109 -15.07 6.75 5.03
CA ASN A 109 -15.99 5.73 4.52
C ASN A 109 -15.88 5.45 3.03
N CYS A 110 -15.31 6.34 2.21
CA CYS A 110 -15.22 6.16 0.76
C CYS A 110 -14.10 7.01 0.16
N ILE A 111 -13.78 6.73 -1.09
CA ILE A 111 -13.04 7.64 -1.96
C ILE A 111 -14.08 8.45 -2.75
N TYR A 112 -13.93 9.76 -2.81
CA TYR A 112 -14.81 10.63 -3.59
C TYR A 112 -14.05 11.15 -4.81
N ASP A 113 -14.63 10.96 -5.99
CA ASP A 113 -14.09 11.48 -7.25
C ASP A 113 -14.75 12.82 -7.57
N ILE A 114 -13.94 13.89 -7.58
CA ILE A 114 -14.40 15.27 -7.81
C ILE A 114 -14.92 15.44 -9.24
N ASP A 115 -14.29 14.76 -10.21
CA ASP A 115 -14.63 14.93 -11.63
C ASP A 115 -15.98 14.29 -11.97
N THR A 116 -16.25 13.12 -11.38
CA THR A 116 -17.48 12.36 -11.65
C THR A 116 -18.57 12.55 -10.59
N GLY A 117 -18.23 13.11 -9.43
CA GLY A 117 -19.13 13.25 -8.27
C GLY A 117 -19.51 11.92 -7.62
N LYS A 118 -18.74 10.85 -7.86
CA LYS A 118 -19.09 9.49 -7.42
C LYS A 118 -18.33 9.07 -6.17
N GLN A 119 -18.98 8.24 -5.37
CA GLN A 119 -18.36 7.51 -4.27
C GLN A 119 -17.82 6.18 -4.79
N ILE A 120 -16.56 5.90 -4.46
CA ILE A 120 -15.82 4.72 -4.85
C ILE A 120 -15.42 3.97 -3.57
N GLU A 121 -15.54 2.64 -3.60
CA GLU A 121 -15.09 1.79 -2.51
C GLU A 121 -13.56 1.71 -2.48
N TYR A 122 -13.00 1.56 -1.28
CA TYR A 122 -11.57 1.35 -1.14
C TYR A 122 -11.15 0.00 -1.73
N SER A 123 -10.14 0.03 -2.60
CA SER A 123 -9.51 -1.16 -3.17
C SER A 123 -7.98 -0.97 -3.21
N PRO A 124 -7.21 -2.06 -3.38
CA PRO A 124 -5.75 -1.99 -3.58
C PRO A 124 -5.34 -1.24 -4.87
N GLU A 125 -6.24 -0.99 -5.79
CA GLU A 125 -5.93 -0.27 -7.03
C GLU A 125 -5.53 1.18 -6.72
N TYR A 126 -6.20 1.79 -5.73
CA TYR A 126 -5.96 3.15 -5.29
C TYR A 126 -4.87 3.23 -4.24
N PHE A 127 -3.81 4.00 -4.53
CA PHE A 127 -2.74 4.23 -3.58
C PHE A 127 -3.05 5.42 -2.65
N PHE A 128 -3.54 5.10 -1.45
CA PHE A 128 -3.64 6.06 -0.34
C PHE A 128 -2.88 5.53 0.87
N THR A 129 -2.01 6.34 1.48
CA THR A 129 -1.36 6.01 2.76
C THR A 129 -2.13 6.55 3.97
N THR A 130 -3.02 7.50 3.73
CA THR A 130 -3.86 8.17 4.72
C THR A 130 -5.24 8.46 4.13
N LYS A 131 -6.23 8.50 5.03
CA LYS A 131 -7.58 8.98 4.75
C LYS A 131 -8.01 9.96 5.83
N MET A 132 -8.94 10.83 5.48
CA MET A 132 -9.56 11.73 6.45
C MET A 132 -10.37 10.95 7.47
N ARG A 133 -10.48 11.51 8.67
CA ARG A 133 -11.28 10.94 9.76
C ARG A 133 -12.76 11.31 9.65
N VAL A 134 -13.10 12.20 8.72
CA VAL A 134 -14.47 12.66 8.47
C VAL A 134 -15.13 11.73 7.45
N LYS A 135 -16.39 11.39 7.69
CA LYS A 135 -17.21 10.63 6.74
C LYS A 135 -17.83 11.58 5.73
N TYR A 136 -17.79 11.21 4.46
CA TYR A 136 -18.56 11.87 3.43
C TYR A 136 -20.05 11.60 3.65
N ASN A 137 -20.88 12.65 3.60
CA ASN A 137 -22.32 12.59 3.75
C ASN A 137 -22.99 13.38 2.61
N PRO A 138 -23.52 12.72 1.57
CA PRO A 138 -24.21 13.41 0.47
C PRO A 138 -25.54 14.03 0.91
N ASP A 139 -26.15 13.54 1.99
CA ASP A 139 -27.43 14.03 2.51
C ASP A 139 -27.24 15.21 3.48
N CYS A 140 -26.05 15.82 3.51
CA CYS A 140 -25.79 16.98 4.33
C CYS A 140 -26.62 18.18 3.83
N GLY A 141 -27.63 18.59 4.59
CA GLY A 141 -28.51 19.71 4.26
C GLY A 141 -27.90 21.10 4.42
N GLY A 142 -26.57 21.23 4.42
CA GLY A 142 -25.84 22.49 4.57
C GLY A 142 -25.09 22.63 5.90
N CYS A 143 -24.42 23.77 6.06
CA CYS A 143 -23.51 24.05 7.18
C CYS A 143 -23.86 25.42 7.82
N PRO A 144 -25.03 25.57 8.49
CA PRO A 144 -25.59 26.87 8.84
C PRO A 144 -24.67 27.74 9.71
N THR A 145 -23.84 27.11 10.56
CA THR A 145 -22.85 27.83 11.36
C THR A 145 -21.70 28.37 10.50
N ILE A 146 -21.19 27.60 9.54
CA ILE A 146 -20.12 28.02 8.63
C ILE A 146 -20.67 29.07 7.66
N ASP A 147 -21.86 28.84 7.10
CA ASP A 147 -22.56 29.79 6.23
C ASP A 147 -22.65 31.15 6.92
N ARG A 148 -23.19 31.20 8.14
CA ARG A 148 -23.30 32.45 8.91
C ARG A 148 -21.94 33.12 9.12
N ILE A 149 -20.92 32.36 9.53
CA ILE A 149 -19.58 32.90 9.78
C ILE A 149 -18.99 33.51 8.50
N PHE A 150 -19.12 32.83 7.36
CA PHE A 150 -18.56 33.32 6.10
C PHE A 150 -19.25 34.61 5.65
N HIS A 151 -20.58 34.69 5.72
CA HIS A 151 -21.33 35.90 5.37
C HIS A 151 -21.10 37.08 6.35
N GLU A 152 -20.67 36.80 7.58
CA GLU A 152 -20.27 37.84 8.54
C GLU A 152 -18.85 38.37 8.28
N LEU A 153 -17.97 37.56 7.67
CA LEU A 153 -16.56 37.89 7.47
C LEU A 153 -16.30 38.63 6.16
N VAL A 154 -17.02 38.30 5.10
CA VAL A 154 -16.78 38.81 3.75
C VAL A 154 -18.07 39.23 3.06
N LYS A 155 -17.96 39.95 1.94
CA LYS A 155 -19.11 40.27 1.10
C LYS A 155 -19.65 39.02 0.42
N GLU A 156 -20.92 39.04 0.02
CA GLU A 156 -21.60 37.93 -0.67
C GLU A 156 -20.78 37.35 -1.84
N GLU A 157 -20.18 38.23 -2.65
CA GLU A 157 -19.36 37.87 -3.82
C GLU A 157 -18.09 37.08 -3.46
N ASP A 158 -17.60 37.20 -2.22
CA ASP A 158 -16.37 36.56 -1.74
C ASP A 158 -16.65 35.29 -0.91
N VAL A 159 -17.91 34.98 -0.57
CA VAL A 159 -18.28 33.82 0.26
C VAL A 159 -17.83 32.51 -0.41
N ILE A 160 -17.99 32.40 -1.73
CA ILE A 160 -17.57 31.22 -2.48
C ILE A 160 -16.05 31.00 -2.39
N THR A 161 -15.26 32.08 -2.41
CA THR A 161 -13.80 32.03 -2.28
C THR A 161 -13.39 31.39 -0.95
N LEU A 162 -14.10 31.66 0.15
CA LEU A 162 -13.82 31.02 1.44
C LEU A 162 -14.09 29.51 1.41
N TYR A 163 -15.16 29.09 0.71
CA TYR A 163 -15.44 27.68 0.47
C TYR A 163 -14.38 27.02 -0.40
N GLU A 164 -13.91 27.69 -1.45
CA GLU A 164 -12.83 27.21 -2.31
C GLU A 164 -11.51 27.05 -1.54
N ILE A 165 -11.18 27.97 -0.64
CA ILE A 165 -9.99 27.86 0.23
C ILE A 165 -10.11 26.63 1.15
N ALA A 166 -11.29 26.40 1.73
CA ALA A 166 -11.53 25.21 2.54
C ALA A 166 -11.46 23.93 1.70
N ALA A 167 -12.04 23.94 0.50
CA ALA A 167 -12.00 22.83 -0.45
C ALA A 167 -10.56 22.52 -0.90
N TYR A 168 -9.75 23.55 -1.16
CA TYR A 168 -8.35 23.42 -1.52
C TYR A 168 -7.52 22.73 -0.44
N SER A 169 -7.91 22.86 0.84
CA SER A 169 -7.25 22.14 1.94
C SER A 169 -7.47 20.61 1.90
N PHE A 170 -8.45 20.14 1.13
CA PHE A 170 -8.68 18.72 0.87
C PHE A 170 -7.99 18.22 -0.41
N HIS A 171 -7.65 19.15 -1.30
CA HIS A 171 -6.82 18.89 -2.47
C HIS A 171 -5.35 18.80 -2.03
N ARG A 172 -4.63 17.79 -2.50
CA ARG A 172 -3.21 17.56 -2.14
C ARG A 172 -2.28 18.19 -3.17
#